data_AF-A0A9X0DN59-F1
#
_entry.id   AF-A0A9X0DN59-F1
#
_cell.length_a   1.000
_cell.length_b   1.000
_cell.length_c   1.000
_cell.angle_alpha   90.00
_cell.angle_beta   90.00
_cell.angle_gamma   90.00
#
_symmetry.space_group_name_H-M   'P 1'
#
loop_
_entity.id
_entity.type
_entity.pdbx_description
1 polymer ?
#
loop_
_entity_poly.entity_id
_entity_poly.type
_entity_poly.pdbx_seq_one_letter_code
_entity_poly.pdbx_strand_id
1 'polypeptide(L)'
;MNTLLHRGFRASDSWRSLFRFDHILQGKRPSSPSDALMMQAAKRSRFRQRQGYSEEDLLQVAQRLYHSPTFQFRRPGQHRRVMTTFGAPFNEQIILILGTGSGKTLIPMLSASLPDAGTTIMIIPIVALRVDMIKRFEAVGIPSLV
;
A
#
# COMPACT_ATOMS: atom_id res chain seq x y z
N MET A 1 -23.19 6.79 1.44
CA MET A 1 -21.75 6.89 1.10
C MET A 1 -20.99 7.77 2.10
N ASN A 2 -21.10 7.49 3.41
CA ASN A 2 -20.48 8.28 4.50
C ASN A 2 -19.78 7.40 5.56
N THR A 3 -19.92 6.07 5.45
CA THR A 3 -19.42 5.09 6.42
C THR A 3 -17.92 4.86 6.31
N LEU A 4 -17.35 4.83 5.10
CA LEU A 4 -15.92 4.62 4.88
C LEU A 4 -15.07 5.80 5.36
N LEU A 5 -15.51 7.03 5.10
CA LEU A 5 -14.86 8.23 5.62
C LEU A 5 -14.90 8.29 7.15
N HIS A 6 -16.02 7.88 7.75
CA HIS A 6 -16.15 7.81 9.20
C HIS A 6 -15.28 6.70 9.81
N ARG A 7 -15.12 5.57 9.12
CA ARG A 7 -14.23 4.47 9.51
C ARG A 7 -12.76 4.87 9.40
N GLY A 8 -12.36 5.51 8.30
CA GLY A 8 -10.99 6.00 8.10
C GLY A 8 -10.60 7.05 9.14
N PHE A 9 -11.50 8.01 9.42
CA PHE A 9 -11.30 8.99 10.50
C PHE A 9 -11.17 8.32 11.86
N ARG A 10 -12.09 7.41 12.21
CA ARG A 10 -12.02 6.66 13.48
C ARG A 10 -10.78 5.79 13.60
N ALA A 11 -10.35 5.15 12.52
CA ALA A 11 -9.12 4.36 12.52
C ALA A 11 -7.92 5.29 12.73
N SER A 12 -7.84 6.41 12.00
CA SER A 12 -6.78 7.42 12.18
C SER A 12 -6.72 7.91 13.62
N ASP A 13 -7.86 8.24 14.22
CA ASP A 13 -7.95 8.67 15.62
C ASP A 13 -7.49 7.58 16.59
N SER A 14 -7.91 6.33 16.36
CA SER A 14 -7.47 5.18 17.15
C SER A 14 -5.96 4.96 17.07
N TRP A 15 -5.36 5.06 15.88
CA TRP A 15 -3.91 4.95 15.70
C TRP A 15 -3.15 6.13 16.34
N ARG A 16 -3.69 7.35 16.25
CA ARG A 16 -3.13 8.54 16.92
C ARG A 16 -3.12 8.39 18.43
N SER A 17 -4.22 7.91 18.99
CA SER A 17 -4.34 7.63 20.42
C SER A 17 -3.39 6.51 20.86
N LEU A 18 -3.38 5.38 20.15
CA LEU A 18 -2.54 4.23 20.47
C LEU A 18 -1.05 4.58 20.53
N PHE A 19 -0.54 5.30 19.54
CA PHE A 19 0.86 5.74 19.49
C PHE A 19 1.13 7.07 20.20
N ARG A 20 0.10 7.70 20.79
CA ARG A 20 0.17 9.02 21.42
C ARG A 20 0.87 10.06 20.54
N PHE A 21 0.56 10.06 19.25
CA PHE A 21 1.24 10.94 18.28
C PHE A 21 1.14 12.41 18.66
N ASP A 22 0.02 12.85 19.20
CA ASP A 22 -0.16 14.23 19.63
C ASP A 22 0.81 14.60 20.75
N HIS A 23 1.12 13.68 21.66
CA HIS A 23 2.11 13.89 22.71
C HIS A 23 3.55 13.84 22.17
N ILE A 24 3.87 12.86 21.31
CA ILE A 24 5.22 12.72 20.74
C ILE A 24 5.58 13.92 19.84
N LEU A 25 4.58 14.50 19.17
CA LEU A 25 4.74 15.57 18.19
C LEU A 25 4.34 16.95 18.74
N GLN A 26 4.04 17.06 20.04
CA GLN A 26 3.79 18.33 20.71
C GLN A 26 4.96 19.30 20.46
N GLY A 27 4.64 20.51 19.99
CA GLY A 27 5.63 21.55 19.66
C GLY A 27 6.41 21.35 18.35
N LYS A 28 6.26 20.20 17.67
CA LYS A 28 6.94 19.89 16.39
C LYS A 28 6.05 20.05 15.16
N ARG A 29 4.73 20.14 15.36
CA ARG A 29 3.76 20.37 14.28
C ARG A 29 3.21 21.81 14.34
N PRO A 30 3.01 22.48 13.18
CA PRO A 30 2.10 23.63 13.13
C PRO A 30 0.71 23.20 13.63
N SER A 31 -0.05 24.14 14.21
CA SER A 31 -1.37 23.89 14.83
C SER A 31 -2.18 22.87 14.02
N SER A 32 -2.52 21.75 14.67
CA SER A 32 -3.23 20.65 14.03
C SER A 32 -4.54 21.17 13.43
N PRO A 33 -4.87 20.86 12.16
CA PRO A 33 -6.14 21.28 11.57
C PRO A 33 -7.29 20.74 12.41
N SER A 34 -8.37 21.50 12.55
CA SER A 34 -9.54 21.04 13.31
C SER A 34 -10.09 19.73 12.72
N ASP A 35 -10.72 18.90 13.55
CA ASP A 35 -11.30 17.61 13.12
C ASP A 35 -12.30 17.78 11.97
N ALA A 36 -13.02 18.91 11.95
CA ALA A 36 -13.90 19.28 10.84
C ALA A 36 -13.13 19.46 9.53
N LEU A 37 -11.95 20.08 9.58
CA LEU A 37 -11.08 20.31 8.43
C LEU A 37 -10.40 19.01 7.97
N MET A 38 -10.03 18.13 8.91
CA MET A 38 -9.56 16.76 8.60
C MET A 38 -10.66 15.91 7.95
N MET A 39 -11.89 15.93 8.47
CA MET A 39 -13.03 15.25 7.83
C MET A 39 -13.35 15.84 6.46
N GLN A 40 -13.23 17.15 6.25
CA GLN A 40 -13.38 17.77 4.93
C GLN A 40 -12.26 17.35 3.97
N ALA A 41 -11.02 17.26 4.43
CA ALA A 41 -9.90 16.76 3.64
C ALA A 41 -10.10 15.28 3.26
N ALA A 42 -10.56 14.45 4.20
CA ALA A 42 -10.94 13.06 3.93
C ALA A 42 -12.12 12.97 2.94
N LYS A 43 -13.13 13.83 3.05
CA LYS A 43 -14.22 13.93 2.05
C LYS A 43 -13.71 14.32 0.66
N ARG A 44 -12.67 15.18 0.60
CA ARG A 44 -12.02 15.61 -0.64
C ARG A 44 -11.06 14.58 -1.21
N SER A 45 -10.55 13.63 -0.41
CA SER A 45 -9.87 12.46 -0.96
C SER A 45 -10.92 11.62 -1.69
N ARG A 46 -11.16 11.96 -2.95
CA ARG A 46 -11.86 11.09 -3.88
C ARG A 46 -11.00 9.83 -3.96
N PHE A 47 -11.44 8.78 -3.27
CA PHE A 47 -10.92 7.45 -3.49
C PHE A 47 -11.09 7.18 -4.98
N ARG A 48 -9.99 7.20 -5.73
CA ARG A 48 -10.02 6.85 -7.15
C ARG A 48 -10.64 5.46 -7.20
N GLN A 49 -11.84 5.34 -7.75
CA GLN A 49 -12.35 4.05 -8.19
C GLN A 49 -11.40 3.58 -9.29
N ARG A 50 -10.34 2.88 -8.89
CA ARG A 50 -9.45 2.20 -9.80
C ARG A 50 -10.22 1.04 -10.38
N GLN A 51 -10.17 0.91 -11.70
CA GLN A 51 -10.54 -0.35 -12.32
C GLN A 51 -9.50 -1.38 -11.90
N GLY A 52 -9.96 -2.59 -11.59
CA GLY A 52 -9.03 -3.70 -11.34
C GLY A 52 -8.26 -4.04 -12.61
N TYR A 53 -7.11 -4.68 -12.43
CA TYR A 53 -6.22 -5.10 -13.51
C TYR A 53 -6.58 -6.51 -14.01
N SER A 54 -6.32 -6.76 -15.29
CA SER A 54 -6.36 -8.13 -15.82
C SER A 54 -5.20 -8.96 -15.24
N GLU A 55 -5.33 -10.28 -15.30
CA GLU A 55 -4.25 -11.16 -14.88
C GLU A 55 -3.02 -11.00 -15.78
N GLU A 56 -3.24 -10.82 -17.08
CA GLU A 56 -2.22 -10.63 -18.10
C GLU A 56 -1.40 -9.37 -17.84
N ASP A 57 -2.05 -8.25 -17.52
CA ASP A 57 -1.38 -6.99 -17.18
C ASP A 57 -0.51 -7.16 -15.92
N LEU A 58 -1.06 -7.79 -14.89
CA LEU A 58 -0.35 -8.04 -13.63
C LEU A 58 0.84 -8.97 -13.83
N LEU A 59 0.70 -9.98 -14.68
CA LEU A 59 1.75 -10.90 -15.04
C LEU A 59 2.87 -10.19 -15.81
N GLN A 60 2.51 -9.34 -16.78
CA GLN A 60 3.47 -8.57 -17.57
C GLN A 60 4.31 -7.64 -16.68
N VAL A 61 3.69 -6.97 -15.72
CA VAL A 61 4.40 -6.13 -14.74
C VAL A 61 5.33 -6.98 -13.87
N ALA A 62 4.88 -8.15 -13.40
CA ALA A 62 5.71 -9.04 -12.62
C ALA A 62 6.92 -9.58 -13.41
N GLN A 63 6.73 -9.95 -14.67
CA GLN A 63 7.81 -10.40 -15.57
C GLN A 63 8.88 -9.33 -15.76
N ARG A 64 8.48 -8.06 -15.91
CA ARG A 64 9.40 -6.92 -15.99
C ARG A 64 10.18 -6.73 -14.69
N LEU A 65 9.49 -6.77 -13.55
CA LEU A 65 10.11 -6.62 -12.23
C LEU A 65 11.14 -7.70 -11.91
N TYR A 66 10.89 -8.95 -12.31
CA TYR A 66 11.82 -10.05 -12.07
C TYR A 66 12.81 -10.28 -13.22
N HIS A 67 12.82 -9.42 -14.24
CA HIS A 67 13.60 -9.61 -15.48
C HIS A 67 13.49 -11.04 -16.03
N SER A 68 12.29 -11.61 -15.97
CA SER A 68 12.05 -13.01 -16.27
C SER A 68 10.77 -13.15 -17.11
N PRO A 69 10.88 -13.36 -18.44
CA PRO A 69 9.73 -13.50 -19.31
C PRO A 69 8.96 -14.80 -19.06
N THR A 70 9.59 -15.79 -18.41
CA THR A 70 8.98 -17.05 -18.02
C THR A 70 8.40 -17.02 -16.60
N PHE A 71 8.40 -15.85 -15.95
CA PHE A 71 7.79 -15.70 -14.64
C PHE A 71 6.28 -16.00 -14.74
N GLN A 72 5.81 -16.80 -13.78
CA GLN A 72 4.41 -17.12 -13.56
C GLN A 72 4.14 -17.04 -12.06
N PHE A 73 2.88 -16.79 -11.69
CA PHE A 73 2.44 -16.89 -10.30
C PHE A 73 2.37 -18.36 -9.86
N ARG A 74 3.53 -19.01 -9.70
CA ARG A 74 3.69 -20.48 -9.58
C ARG A 74 2.94 -21.13 -8.43
N ARG A 75 2.63 -20.38 -7.37
CA ARG A 75 1.91 -20.91 -6.20
C ARG A 75 0.46 -20.45 -6.26
N PRO A 76 -0.54 -21.34 -6.08
CA PRO A 76 -1.95 -20.95 -6.03
C PRO A 76 -2.21 -19.79 -5.05
N GLY A 77 -1.53 -19.78 -3.90
CA GLY A 77 -1.62 -18.68 -2.93
C GLY A 77 -0.99 -17.35 -3.39
N GLN A 78 -0.02 -17.39 -4.32
CA GLN A 78 0.57 -16.19 -4.94
C GLN A 78 -0.35 -15.60 -6.01
N HIS A 79 -0.93 -16.45 -6.85
CA HIS A 79 -1.93 -15.99 -7.83
C HIS A 79 -3.13 -15.36 -7.11
N ARG A 80 -3.71 -16.10 -6.15
CA ARG A 80 -4.89 -15.66 -5.41
C ARG A 80 -4.68 -14.33 -4.69
N ARG A 81 -3.52 -14.11 -4.04
CA ARG A 81 -3.24 -12.83 -3.36
C ARG A 81 -3.12 -11.66 -4.33
N VAL A 82 -2.51 -11.87 -5.51
CA VAL A 82 -2.33 -10.81 -6.50
C VAL A 82 -3.70 -10.44 -7.09
N MET A 83 -4.50 -11.43 -7.47
CA MET A 83 -5.86 -11.19 -7.99
C MET A 83 -6.79 -10.58 -6.94
N THR A 84 -6.71 -11.00 -5.68
CA THR A 84 -7.49 -10.38 -4.61
C THR A 84 -7.09 -8.91 -4.40
N THR A 85 -5.80 -8.59 -4.59
CA THR A 85 -5.25 -7.25 -4.33
C THR A 85 -5.48 -6.26 -5.46
N PHE A 86 -5.26 -6.70 -6.69
CA PHE A 86 -5.22 -5.80 -7.84
C PHE A 86 -6.24 -6.16 -8.92
N GLY A 87 -6.83 -7.35 -8.87
CA GLY A 87 -7.78 -7.81 -9.87
C GLY A 87 -9.13 -7.10 -9.82
N ALA A 88 -9.99 -7.39 -10.79
CA ALA A 88 -11.36 -6.91 -10.84
C ALA A 88 -12.33 -7.90 -10.13
N PRO A 89 -13.28 -7.43 -9.30
CA PRO A 89 -13.46 -6.05 -8.85
C PRO A 89 -12.36 -5.60 -7.87
N PHE A 90 -11.97 -4.33 -7.96
CA PHE A 90 -10.92 -3.76 -7.11
C PHE A 90 -11.41 -3.62 -5.66
N ASN A 91 -10.65 -4.17 -4.71
CA ASN A 91 -10.94 -4.05 -3.28
C ASN A 91 -10.13 -2.90 -2.67
N GLU A 92 -10.83 -1.94 -2.06
CA GLU A 92 -10.19 -0.75 -1.47
C GLU A 92 -9.27 -1.09 -0.28
N GLN A 93 -9.66 -2.07 0.53
CA GLN A 93 -8.95 -2.46 1.74
C GLN A 93 -8.90 -3.97 1.85
N ILE A 94 -7.71 -4.50 2.13
CA ILE A 94 -7.44 -5.93 2.13
C ILE A 94 -6.51 -6.27 3.28
N ILE A 95 -6.82 -7.35 3.98
CA ILE A 95 -5.94 -7.94 4.99
C ILE A 95 -5.38 -9.24 4.42
N LEU A 96 -4.07 -9.27 4.17
CA LEU A 96 -3.36 -10.45 3.70
C LEU A 96 -2.57 -11.08 4.85
N ILE A 97 -2.99 -12.27 5.29
CA ILE A 97 -2.29 -13.05 6.31
C ILE A 97 -1.44 -14.11 5.61
N LEU A 98 -0.11 -13.91 5.60
CA LEU A 98 0.83 -14.77 4.89
C LEU A 98 2.07 -15.03 5.74
N GLY A 99 2.57 -16.28 5.75
CA GLY A 99 3.79 -16.67 6.48
C GLY A 99 5.05 -15.93 6.00
N THR A 100 6.09 -15.88 6.83
CA THR A 100 7.41 -15.33 6.44
C THR A 100 8.00 -16.13 5.27
N GLY A 101 8.73 -15.47 4.36
CA GLY A 101 9.28 -16.12 3.16
C GLY A 101 8.25 -16.44 2.05
N SER A 102 6.96 -16.24 2.27
CA SER A 102 5.91 -16.50 1.26
C SER A 102 5.93 -15.56 0.04
N GLY A 103 6.78 -14.52 0.05
CA GLY A 103 6.87 -13.53 -1.03
C GLY A 103 5.89 -12.37 -0.91
N LYS A 104 5.54 -11.95 0.32
CA LYS A 104 4.69 -10.78 0.59
C LYS A 104 5.15 -9.51 -0.14
N THR A 105 6.47 -9.34 -0.33
CA THR A 105 7.09 -8.19 -0.99
C THR A 105 6.64 -7.98 -2.43
N LEU A 106 6.11 -9.02 -3.11
CA LEU A 106 5.55 -8.85 -4.44
C LEU A 106 4.40 -7.83 -4.48
N ILE A 107 3.59 -7.77 -3.43
CA ILE A 107 2.44 -6.87 -3.37
C ILE A 107 2.87 -5.39 -3.42
N PRO A 108 3.73 -4.89 -2.51
CA PRO A 108 4.18 -3.50 -2.60
C PRO A 108 4.94 -3.21 -3.90
N MET A 109 5.72 -4.15 -4.43
CA MET A 109 6.42 -3.96 -5.72
C MET A 109 5.45 -3.78 -6.89
N LEU A 110 4.45 -4.65 -7.02
CA LEU A 110 3.40 -4.50 -8.03
C LEU A 110 2.70 -3.16 -7.86
N SER A 111 2.29 -2.81 -6.63
CA SER A 111 1.56 -1.56 -6.38
C SER A 111 2.30 -0.30 -6.84
N ALA A 112 3.64 -0.31 -6.77
CA ALA A 112 4.50 0.80 -7.19
C ALA A 112 4.82 0.80 -8.70
N SER A 113 4.52 -0.29 -9.40
CA SER A 113 4.95 -0.52 -10.79
C SER A 113 3.79 -0.65 -11.79
N LEU A 114 2.56 -0.56 -11.30
CA LEU A 114 1.37 -0.56 -12.14
C LEU A 114 1.29 0.72 -12.99
N PRO A 115 0.67 0.68 -14.18
CA PRO A 115 0.63 1.83 -15.09
C PRO A 115 0.02 3.11 -14.49
N ASP A 116 -0.96 2.97 -13.60
CA ASP A 116 -1.61 4.09 -12.92
C ASP A 116 -1.07 4.34 -11.51
N ALA A 117 0.06 3.70 -11.16
CA ALA A 117 0.68 3.83 -9.86
C ALA A 117 1.05 5.29 -9.59
N GLY A 118 0.62 5.78 -8.42
CA GLY A 118 1.14 7.02 -7.87
C GLY A 118 2.26 6.69 -6.89
N THR A 119 2.28 7.36 -5.76
CA THR A 119 3.19 7.03 -4.67
C THR A 119 2.64 5.89 -3.82
N THR A 120 3.37 4.77 -3.74
CA THR A 120 3.12 3.72 -2.75
C THR A 120 3.84 4.05 -1.45
N ILE A 121 3.08 4.22 -0.37
CA ILE A 121 3.63 4.42 0.98
C ILE A 121 3.69 3.07 1.69
N MET A 122 4.91 2.58 1.96
CA MET A 122 5.12 1.35 2.72
C MET A 122 5.62 1.68 4.13
N ILE A 123 4.82 1.33 5.14
CA ILE A 123 5.17 1.53 6.56
C ILE A 123 5.85 0.27 7.08
N ILE A 124 7.11 0.39 7.49
CA ILE A 124 7.91 -0.72 8.01
C ILE A 124 8.43 -0.32 9.40
N PRO A 125 8.03 -1.00 10.48
CA PRO A 125 8.45 -0.62 11.83
C PRO A 125 9.92 -0.94 12.12
N ILE A 126 10.51 -1.93 11.42
CA ILE A 126 11.88 -2.39 11.65
C ILE A 126 12.83 -1.69 10.68
N VAL A 127 13.78 -0.92 11.23
CA VAL A 127 14.76 -0.13 10.44
C VAL A 127 15.63 -1.02 9.54
N ALA A 128 16.15 -2.14 10.07
CA ALA A 128 16.96 -3.07 9.27
C ALA A 128 16.18 -3.61 8.06
N LEU A 129 14.93 -4.02 8.27
CA LEU A 129 14.07 -4.51 7.20
C LEU A 129 13.77 -3.42 6.16
N ARG A 130 13.63 -2.16 6.59
CA ARG A 130 13.49 -1.03 5.67
C ARG A 130 14.70 -0.91 4.75
N VAL A 131 15.92 -0.98 5.29
CA VAL A 131 17.15 -0.92 4.50
C VAL A 131 17.21 -2.07 3.49
N ASP A 132 16.83 -3.28 3.90
CA ASP A 132 16.78 -4.43 2.99
C ASP A 132 15.73 -4.27 1.88
N MET A 133 14.58 -3.66 2.19
CA MET A 133 13.53 -3.39 1.19
C MET A 133 13.96 -2.33 0.19
N ILE A 134 14.64 -1.26 0.62
CA ILE A 134 15.19 -0.21 -0.27
C ILE A 134 16.11 -0.85 -1.32
N LYS A 135 17.12 -1.62 -0.86
CA LYS A 135 18.04 -2.35 -1.77
C LYS A 135 17.29 -3.23 -2.75
N ARG A 136 16.23 -3.90 -2.29
CA ARG A 136 15.43 -4.80 -3.12
C ARG A 136 14.58 -4.03 -4.14
N PHE A 137 14.08 -2.85 -3.82
CA PHE A 137 13.34 -1.99 -4.74
C PHE A 137 14.26 -1.40 -5.81
N GLU A 138 15.43 -0.92 -5.42
CA GLU A 138 16.46 -0.43 -6.35
C GLU A 138 16.89 -1.51 -7.35
N ALA A 139 17.06 -2.76 -6.87
CA ALA A 139 17.43 -3.90 -7.71
C ALA A 139 16.40 -4.23 -8.81
N VAL A 140 15.16 -3.76 -8.69
CA VAL A 140 14.09 -3.94 -9.70
C VAL A 140 13.67 -2.63 -10.35
N GLY A 141 14.47 -1.56 -10.17
CA GLY A 141 14.24 -0.25 -10.79
C GLY A 141 13.11 0.58 -10.17
N ILE A 142 12.65 0.24 -8.95
CA ILE A 142 11.65 1.04 -8.24
C ILE A 142 12.38 2.12 -7.42
N PRO A 143 12.19 3.42 -7.74
CA PRO A 143 12.80 4.50 -6.97
C PRO A 143 12.16 4.58 -5.58
N SER A 144 12.99 4.72 -4.54
CA SER A 144 12.53 4.86 -3.17
C SER A 144 12.89 6.23 -2.61
N LEU A 145 11.92 6.87 -1.94
CA LEU A 145 12.11 8.11 -1.20
C LEU A 145 12.16 7.76 0.29
N VAL A 146 13.20 8.25 0.97
CA VAL A 146 13.57 7.87 2.35
C VAL A 146 13.39 9.04 3.28
#